data_AF-A0A7Y5VUB2-F1
#
_entry.id   AF-A0A7Y5VUB2-F1
#
_cell.length_a   1.000
_cell.length_b   1.000
_cell.length_c   1.000
_cell.angle_alpha   90.00
_cell.angle_beta   90.00
_cell.angle_gamma   90.00
#
_symmetry.space_group_name_H-M   'P 1'
#
loop_
_entity.id
_entity.type
_entity.pdbx_description
1 polymer ?
#
loop_
_entity_poly.entity_id
_entity_poly.type
_entity_poly.pdbx_seq_one_letter_code
_entity_poly.pdbx_strand_id
1 'polypeptide(L)'
;MPVTHSLPIVMPSVPRQRWSCRSCTQCCRELVVHLSEADRRAIDGQDWAGTLDRPAYLRIGWQFVLNKRDDGACVFLDEPTKLCRIHARYGEAAKPLACRMYPFSVFAAPDGWRVSLRFDCPTARKSDGAPLVSHRDSVADLLRQLPRGAEAADGAELPGGIRATRAETKDLLDHFSRWMIDGQHELRSRLEGAAWVAQMLFAARFEKVRGQRLAELLTLLFQNAADESSAAAETAPSPRQCAMLRQIVFAHVEHGERRRPGGSEPLHIGREDAGAQQHVDDKEQRDGPDVHASPRS
;
A
#
# COMPACT_ATOMS: atom_id res chain seq x y z
N MET A 1 -27.86 12.50 0.55
CA MET A 1 -26.92 13.07 1.55
C MET A 1 -25.66 12.20 1.51
N PRO A 2 -24.52 12.66 0.96
CA PRO A 2 -23.31 11.86 1.00
C PRO A 2 -22.86 11.81 2.46
N VAL A 3 -22.72 10.61 3.01
CA VAL A 3 -22.25 10.46 4.38
C VAL A 3 -20.76 10.79 4.38
N THR A 4 -20.42 12.00 4.80
CA THR A 4 -19.05 12.40 5.13
C THR A 4 -18.61 11.67 6.38
N HIS A 5 -18.20 10.41 6.23
CA HIS A 5 -17.50 9.71 7.28
C HIS A 5 -16.04 10.19 7.30
N SER A 6 -15.77 11.27 8.03
CA SER A 6 -14.40 11.59 8.44
C SER A 6 -13.98 10.57 9.50
N LEU A 7 -13.63 9.37 9.03
CA LEU A 7 -13.10 8.31 9.85
C LEU A 7 -11.82 8.81 10.56
N PRO A 8 -11.69 8.63 11.90
CA PRO A 8 -10.54 9.13 12.63
C PRO A 8 -9.25 8.52 12.08
N ILE A 9 -8.33 9.41 11.73
CA ILE A 9 -6.96 9.02 11.35
C ILE A 9 -6.19 8.72 12.62
N VAL A 10 -5.79 7.46 12.78
CA VAL A 10 -4.88 7.04 13.85
C VAL A 10 -3.50 6.85 13.25
N MET A 11 -2.66 7.86 13.50
CA MET A 11 -1.22 7.82 13.33
C MET A 11 -0.62 7.46 14.68
N PRO A 12 0.21 6.41 14.80
CA PRO A 12 0.85 6.09 16.06
C PRO A 12 1.66 7.30 16.54
N SER A 13 1.38 7.76 17.75
CA SER A 13 2.18 8.79 18.42
C SER A 13 3.49 8.16 18.84
N VAL A 14 4.43 8.09 17.91
CA VAL A 14 5.84 7.81 18.23
C VAL A 14 6.49 9.19 18.38
N PRO A 15 6.71 9.71 19.60
CA PRO A 15 7.07 11.12 19.82
C PRO A 15 8.35 11.55 19.08
N ARG A 16 9.18 10.56 18.72
CA ARG A 16 10.45 10.76 18.00
C ARG A 16 10.32 10.62 16.49
N GLN A 17 9.19 10.17 15.94
CA GLN A 17 9.04 9.95 14.50
C GLN A 17 8.65 11.24 13.77
N ARG A 18 9.45 11.60 12.78
CA ARG A 18 9.33 12.80 11.97
C ARG A 18 9.42 12.44 10.49
N TRP A 19 8.86 13.30 9.66
CA TRP A 19 8.98 13.20 8.22
C TRP A 19 8.68 14.55 7.54
N SER A 20 9.43 14.90 6.51
CA SER A 20 9.05 15.89 5.49
C SER A 20 9.80 15.56 4.21
N CYS A 21 9.15 15.57 3.04
CA CYS A 21 9.85 15.26 1.79
C CYS A 21 11.12 16.12 1.62
N ARG A 22 12.27 15.49 1.37
CA ARG A 22 13.56 16.16 1.13
C ARG A 22 13.99 16.12 -0.35
N SER A 23 13.08 15.80 -1.27
CA SER A 23 13.37 15.68 -2.71
C SER A 23 14.59 14.80 -3.02
N CYS A 24 14.81 13.72 -2.24
CA CYS A 24 15.97 12.84 -2.39
C CYS A 24 15.94 11.97 -3.66
N THR A 25 14.85 12.03 -4.44
CA THR A 25 14.61 11.29 -5.69
C THR A 25 14.50 9.76 -5.59
N GLN A 26 14.72 9.17 -4.41
CA GLN A 26 14.67 7.72 -4.19
C GLN A 26 13.35 7.10 -4.69
N CYS A 27 12.22 7.65 -4.25
CA CYS A 27 10.90 7.15 -4.67
C CYS A 27 10.64 7.32 -6.18
N CYS A 28 11.21 8.36 -6.81
CA CYS A 28 11.13 8.55 -8.25
C CYS A 28 11.86 7.45 -9.02
N ARG A 29 12.85 6.79 -8.42
CA ARG A 29 13.62 5.70 -9.03
C ARG A 29 13.05 4.33 -8.70
N GLU A 30 12.68 4.11 -7.45
CA GLU A 30 12.40 2.75 -6.96
C GLU A 30 10.94 2.35 -7.05
N LEU A 31 10.01 3.29 -6.94
CA LEU A 31 8.59 2.94 -6.90
C LEU A 31 8.04 2.71 -8.31
N VAL A 32 7.24 1.66 -8.44
CA VAL A 32 6.26 1.53 -9.51
C VAL A 32 5.02 2.30 -9.07
N VAL A 33 4.80 3.46 -9.70
CA VAL A 33 3.71 4.36 -9.33
C VAL A 33 2.48 4.01 -10.15
N HIS A 34 1.51 3.35 -9.53
CA HIS A 34 0.22 3.05 -10.14
C HIS A 34 -0.62 4.33 -10.28
N LEU A 35 -1.34 4.43 -11.39
CA LEU A 35 -2.16 5.57 -11.74
C LEU A 35 -3.64 5.18 -11.73
N SER A 36 -4.42 5.99 -11.02
CA SER A 36 -5.87 5.97 -11.17
C SER A 36 -6.30 6.56 -12.53
N GLU A 37 -7.56 6.39 -12.87
CA GLU A 37 -8.16 7.07 -14.03
C GLU A 37 -8.10 8.60 -13.89
N ALA A 38 -8.29 9.13 -12.67
CA ALA A 38 -8.19 10.56 -12.40
C ALA A 38 -6.75 11.07 -12.61
N ASP A 39 -5.73 10.31 -12.19
CA ASP A 39 -4.33 10.67 -12.43
C ASP A 39 -4.01 10.71 -13.93
N ARG A 40 -4.48 9.72 -14.70
CA ARG A 40 -4.29 9.71 -16.16
C ARG A 40 -4.96 10.88 -16.84
N ARG A 41 -6.25 11.15 -16.53
CA ARG A 41 -6.95 12.33 -17.07
C ARG A 41 -6.20 13.63 -16.75
N ALA A 42 -5.67 13.77 -15.54
CA ALA A 42 -4.89 14.93 -15.15
C ALA A 42 -3.59 15.05 -15.96
N ILE A 43 -2.88 13.94 -16.21
CA ILE A 43 -1.66 13.91 -17.03
C ILE A 43 -1.97 14.18 -18.51
N ASP A 44 -3.04 13.59 -19.05
CA ASP A 44 -3.43 13.74 -20.46
C ASP A 44 -3.91 15.17 -20.77
N GLY A 45 -4.51 15.84 -19.78
CA GLY A 45 -4.86 17.26 -19.86
C GLY A 45 -3.68 18.22 -19.71
N GLN A 46 -2.46 17.71 -19.48
CA GLN A 46 -1.23 18.51 -19.40
C GLN A 46 -0.46 18.43 -20.72
N ASP A 47 0.27 19.49 -21.02
CA ASP A 47 1.02 19.63 -22.27
C ASP A 47 2.41 19.00 -22.14
N TRP A 48 2.46 17.67 -22.25
CA TRP A 48 3.71 16.89 -22.18
C TRP A 48 4.24 16.47 -23.56
N ALA A 49 3.50 16.72 -24.64
CA ALA A 49 3.91 16.39 -26.00
C ALA A 49 5.22 17.10 -26.35
N GLY A 50 6.20 16.37 -26.90
CA GLY A 50 7.51 16.90 -27.26
C GLY A 50 8.42 17.32 -26.09
N THR A 51 7.95 17.27 -24.84
CA THR A 51 8.75 17.61 -23.66
C THR A 51 9.25 16.40 -22.89
N LEU A 52 8.58 15.25 -23.04
CA LEU A 52 9.05 13.94 -22.58
C LEU A 52 9.65 13.17 -23.76
N ASP A 53 10.73 12.44 -23.50
CA ASP A 53 11.42 11.57 -24.47
C ASP A 53 10.65 10.25 -24.72
N ARG A 54 9.62 9.98 -23.92
CA ARG A 54 8.82 8.74 -23.93
C ARG A 54 7.42 9.02 -23.38
N PRO A 55 6.46 8.09 -23.57
CA PRO A 55 5.12 8.24 -23.00
C PRO A 55 5.15 8.47 -21.49
N ALA A 56 4.24 9.29 -20.97
CA ALA A 56 4.17 9.63 -19.54
C ALA A 56 3.93 8.42 -18.62
N TYR A 57 3.20 7.43 -19.13
CA TYR A 57 2.84 6.21 -18.43
C TYR A 57 2.67 5.05 -19.42
N LEU A 58 2.66 3.83 -18.89
CA LEU A 58 2.49 2.60 -19.66
C LEU A 58 1.50 1.67 -18.96
N ARG A 59 1.01 0.66 -19.68
CA ARG A 59 0.11 -0.36 -19.13
C ARG A 59 0.90 -1.63 -18.80
N ILE A 60 0.84 -2.08 -17.54
CA ILE A 60 1.35 -3.39 -17.10
C ILE A 60 0.14 -4.24 -16.68
N GLY A 61 -0.20 -5.26 -17.48
CA GLY A 61 -1.42 -6.04 -17.31
C GLY A 61 -2.67 -5.14 -17.36
N TRP A 62 -3.45 -5.12 -16.29
CA TRP A 62 -4.66 -4.30 -16.17
C TRP A 62 -4.43 -2.91 -15.57
N GLN A 63 -3.19 -2.59 -15.18
CA GLN A 63 -2.88 -1.37 -14.43
C GLN A 63 -2.03 -0.42 -15.25
N PHE A 64 -2.19 0.88 -15.00
CA PHE A 64 -1.35 1.91 -15.59
C PHE A 64 -0.33 2.38 -14.56
N VAL A 65 0.91 2.57 -14.98
CA VAL A 65 2.01 3.01 -14.12
C VAL A 65 2.79 4.14 -14.77
N LEU A 66 3.33 5.07 -13.97
CA LEU A 66 4.26 6.08 -14.49
C LEU A 66 5.43 5.42 -15.20
N ASN A 67 5.80 5.97 -16.36
CA ASN A 67 6.90 5.44 -17.14
C ASN A 67 8.25 5.79 -16.49
N LYS A 68 9.25 4.96 -16.79
CA LYS A 68 10.62 5.09 -16.34
C LYS A 68 11.54 5.34 -17.53
N ARG A 69 12.58 6.15 -17.29
CA ARG A 69 13.74 6.29 -18.15
C ARG A 69 14.63 5.06 -18.07
N ASP A 70 15.57 4.94 -19.00
CA ASP A 70 16.48 3.78 -19.08
C ASP A 70 17.42 3.71 -17.86
N ASP A 71 17.68 4.84 -17.20
CA ASP A 71 18.40 4.94 -15.93
C ASP A 71 17.53 4.55 -14.71
N GLY A 72 16.27 4.16 -14.92
CA GLY A 72 15.30 3.80 -13.90
C GLY A 72 14.64 4.99 -13.19
N ALA A 73 14.90 6.24 -13.59
CA ALA A 73 14.18 7.39 -13.04
C ALA A 73 12.77 7.54 -13.62
N CYS A 74 11.85 8.10 -12.85
CA CYS A 74 10.54 8.54 -13.36
C CYS A 74 10.72 9.52 -14.54
N VAL A 75 9.91 9.37 -15.59
CA VAL A 75 9.91 10.25 -16.78
C VAL A 75 9.73 11.74 -16.42
N PHE A 76 9.05 12.02 -15.30
CA PHE A 76 8.83 13.37 -14.78
C PHE A 76 9.91 13.87 -13.81
N LEU A 77 10.96 13.10 -13.50
CA LEU A 77 12.05 13.58 -12.66
C LEU A 77 12.96 14.51 -13.46
N ASP A 78 13.09 15.77 -13.05
CA ASP A 78 14.13 16.66 -13.53
C ASP A 78 15.44 16.37 -12.78
N GLU A 79 16.45 15.84 -13.47
CA GLU A 79 17.71 15.45 -12.83
C GLU A 79 18.51 16.63 -12.26
N PRO A 80 18.65 17.77 -12.96
CA PRO A 80 19.40 18.90 -12.44
C PRO A 80 18.80 19.48 -11.16
N THR A 81 17.47 19.71 -11.14
CA THR A 81 16.80 20.33 -9.98
C THR A 81 16.39 19.33 -8.92
N LYS A 82 16.37 18.02 -9.24
CA LYS A 82 15.83 16.94 -8.38
C LYS A 82 14.34 17.10 -8.07
N LEU A 83 13.62 17.92 -8.84
CA LEU A 83 12.20 18.18 -8.68
C LEU A 83 11.38 17.40 -9.71
N CYS A 84 10.11 17.20 -9.38
CA CYS A 84 9.15 16.63 -10.32
C CYS A 84 8.68 17.73 -11.28
N ARG A 85 8.74 17.49 -12.60
CA ARG A 85 8.30 18.43 -13.63
C ARG A 85 6.81 18.75 -13.54
N ILE A 86 5.96 17.78 -13.16
CA ILE A 86 4.54 18.03 -12.89
C ILE A 86 4.39 19.03 -11.75
N HIS A 87 5.11 18.81 -10.64
CA HIS A 87 5.08 19.72 -9.50
C HIS A 87 5.57 21.12 -9.89
N ALA A 88 6.71 21.20 -10.58
CA ALA A 88 7.30 22.48 -10.96
C ALA A 88 6.37 23.32 -11.87
N ARG A 89 5.65 22.69 -12.81
CA ARG A 89 4.78 23.40 -13.77
C ARG A 89 3.36 23.61 -13.28
N TYR A 90 2.79 22.65 -12.54
CA TYR A 90 1.37 22.60 -12.20
C TYR A 90 1.07 22.53 -10.69
N GLY A 91 2.10 22.58 -9.84
CA GLY A 91 1.97 22.53 -8.38
C GLY A 91 1.89 21.12 -7.80
N GLU A 92 2.05 21.02 -6.48
CA GLU A 92 2.11 19.72 -5.77
C GLU A 92 0.85 18.89 -5.99
N ALA A 93 -0.32 19.53 -5.97
CA ALA A 93 -1.62 18.89 -6.12
C ALA A 93 -1.81 18.19 -7.48
N ALA A 94 -1.08 18.62 -8.52
CA ALA A 94 -1.15 18.00 -9.85
C ALA A 94 -0.37 16.68 -9.94
N LYS A 95 0.49 16.36 -8.97
CA LYS A 95 1.17 15.08 -8.93
C LYS A 95 0.16 13.94 -8.76
N PRO A 96 0.42 12.74 -9.34
CA PRO A 96 -0.40 11.57 -9.10
C PRO A 96 -0.63 11.31 -7.61
N LEU A 97 -1.82 10.84 -7.24
CA LEU A 97 -2.20 10.65 -5.83
C LEU A 97 -1.18 9.76 -5.08
N ALA A 98 -0.72 8.68 -5.70
CA ALA A 98 0.30 7.80 -5.13
C ALA A 98 1.63 8.53 -4.83
N CYS A 99 2.04 9.49 -5.67
CA CYS A 99 3.24 10.32 -5.45
C CYS A 99 3.07 11.35 -4.33
N ARG A 100 1.84 11.74 -4.00
CA ARG A 100 1.52 12.64 -2.88
C ARG A 100 1.32 11.88 -1.58
N MET A 101 0.79 10.65 -1.66
CA MET A 101 0.57 9.78 -0.52
C MET A 101 1.88 9.23 0.05
N TYR A 102 2.91 9.01 -0.77
CA TYR A 102 4.18 8.50 -0.27
C TYR A 102 4.85 9.48 0.72
N PRO A 103 5.33 9.02 1.90
CA PRO A 103 5.51 7.63 2.35
C PRO A 103 4.41 7.09 3.27
N PHE A 104 3.25 7.76 3.35
CA PHE A 104 2.15 7.26 4.16
C PHE A 104 1.59 5.97 3.55
N SER A 105 1.44 4.95 4.38
CA SER A 105 0.62 3.77 4.09
C SER A 105 -0.68 3.89 4.85
N VAL A 106 -1.80 3.72 4.15
CA VAL A 106 -3.12 3.91 4.74
C VAL A 106 -3.92 2.63 4.64
N PHE A 107 -4.62 2.29 5.70
CA PHE A 107 -5.41 1.07 5.81
C PHE A 107 -6.76 1.42 6.40
N ALA A 108 -7.83 0.93 5.78
CA ALA A 108 -9.14 1.00 6.38
C ALA A 108 -9.18 0.07 7.60
N ALA A 109 -9.78 0.54 8.67
CA ALA A 109 -9.99 -0.20 9.91
C ALA A 109 -11.42 0.03 10.42
N PRO A 110 -11.91 -0.83 11.32
CA PRO A 110 -13.22 -0.69 11.92
C PRO A 110 -13.49 0.70 12.49
N ASP A 111 -12.55 1.31 13.18
CA ASP A 111 -12.74 2.62 13.81
C ASP A 111 -12.32 3.78 12.93
N GLY A 112 -11.63 3.54 11.80
CA GLY A 112 -11.32 4.58 10.83
C GLY A 112 -10.13 4.27 9.94
N TRP A 113 -9.41 5.31 9.49
CA TRP A 113 -8.19 5.11 8.71
C TRP A 113 -7.00 4.98 9.66
N ARG A 114 -6.25 3.88 9.55
CA ARG A 114 -4.92 3.75 10.18
C ARG A 114 -3.87 4.23 9.20
N VAL A 115 -2.92 5.01 9.69
CA VAL A 115 -1.82 5.53 8.88
C VAL A 115 -0.49 5.11 9.47
N SER A 116 0.35 4.55 8.62
CA SER A 116 1.72 4.13 8.93
C SER A 116 2.71 4.80 7.97
N LEU A 117 4.00 4.57 8.18
CA LEU A 117 5.08 5.06 7.33
C LEU A 117 5.79 3.92 6.62
N ARG A 118 6.18 4.21 5.39
CA ARG A 118 7.08 3.41 4.57
C ARG A 118 8.53 3.73 4.90
N PHE A 119 9.23 2.78 5.51
CA PHE A 119 10.64 2.92 5.90
C PHE A 119 11.64 2.68 4.75
N ASP A 120 11.14 2.30 3.56
CA ASP A 120 11.89 2.45 2.31
C ASP A 120 12.11 3.92 1.93
N CYS A 121 11.41 4.87 2.57
CA CYS A 121 11.77 6.28 2.49
C CYS A 121 12.99 6.59 3.37
N PRO A 122 14.14 7.02 2.81
CA PRO A 122 15.33 7.31 3.60
C PRO A 122 15.09 8.42 4.63
N THR A 123 14.24 9.39 4.31
CA THR A 123 13.88 10.48 5.21
C THR A 123 13.01 10.01 6.38
N ALA A 124 12.03 9.13 6.12
CA ALA A 124 11.20 8.55 7.19
C ALA A 124 12.07 7.68 8.11
N ARG A 125 12.97 6.87 7.54
CA ARG A 125 13.93 6.05 8.30
C ARG A 125 14.88 6.88 9.18
N LYS A 126 15.34 8.02 8.69
CA LYS A 126 16.18 8.95 9.46
C LYS A 126 15.40 9.77 10.48
N SER A 127 14.06 9.71 10.44
CA SER A 127 13.18 10.55 11.26
C SER A 127 13.52 12.04 11.13
N ASP A 128 13.56 12.53 9.89
CA ASP A 128 13.90 13.93 9.58
C ASP A 128 12.68 14.72 9.06
N GLY A 129 12.54 15.96 9.53
CA GLY A 129 11.46 16.88 9.16
C GLY A 129 10.49 17.20 10.30
N ALA A 130 9.26 17.54 9.94
CA ALA A 130 8.18 17.86 10.86
C ALA A 130 7.68 16.62 11.63
N PRO A 131 7.14 16.79 12.85
CA PRO A 131 6.51 15.70 13.60
C PRO A 131 5.41 15.01 12.79
N LEU A 132 5.29 13.68 12.90
CA LEU A 132 4.33 12.93 12.08
C LEU A 132 2.89 13.45 12.20
N VAL A 133 2.49 13.83 13.42
CA VAL A 133 1.15 14.35 13.73
C VAL A 133 0.81 15.64 12.97
N SER A 134 1.79 16.44 12.55
CA SER A 134 1.52 17.67 11.79
C SER A 134 1.04 17.41 10.35
N HIS A 135 1.14 16.17 9.87
CA HIS A 135 0.67 15.76 8.54
C HIS A 135 -0.75 15.19 8.56
N ARG A 136 -1.44 15.23 9.69
CA ARG A 136 -2.77 14.61 9.82
C ARG A 136 -3.77 15.17 8.81
N ASP A 137 -3.84 16.49 8.69
CA ASP A 137 -4.82 17.15 7.82
C ASP A 137 -4.48 16.95 6.34
N SER A 138 -3.19 17.03 5.98
CA SER A 138 -2.76 16.74 4.60
C SER A 138 -3.06 15.29 4.21
N VAL A 139 -2.86 14.33 5.11
CA VAL A 139 -3.24 12.93 4.86
C VAL A 139 -4.75 12.77 4.78
N ALA A 140 -5.54 13.47 5.61
CA ALA A 140 -6.99 13.47 5.52
C ALA A 140 -7.48 13.94 4.13
N ASP A 141 -6.85 14.98 3.59
CA ASP A 141 -7.16 15.52 2.27
C ASP A 141 -6.84 14.54 1.14
N LEU A 142 -5.76 13.79 1.28
CA LEU A 142 -5.38 12.73 0.33
C LEU A 142 -6.32 11.53 0.42
N LEU A 143 -6.75 11.14 1.62
CA LEU A 143 -7.70 10.04 1.84
C LEU A 143 -9.05 10.31 1.16
N ARG A 144 -9.52 11.56 1.17
CA ARG A 144 -10.75 11.97 0.47
C ARG A 144 -10.69 11.80 -1.05
N GLN A 145 -9.50 11.63 -1.62
CA GLN A 145 -9.28 11.41 -3.05
C GLN A 145 -9.16 9.92 -3.41
N LEU A 146 -9.14 9.01 -2.43
CA LEU A 146 -9.11 7.58 -2.71
C LEU A 146 -10.44 7.12 -3.34
N PRO A 147 -10.39 6.13 -4.27
CA PRO A 147 -11.60 5.58 -4.86
C PRO A 147 -12.51 4.95 -3.79
N ARG A 148 -13.83 5.07 -3.99
CA ARG A 148 -14.83 4.46 -3.09
C ARG A 148 -14.62 2.94 -3.04
N GLY A 149 -14.77 2.36 -1.85
CA GLY A 149 -14.50 0.94 -1.60
C GLY A 149 -13.11 0.63 -1.04
N ALA A 150 -12.18 1.60 -1.02
CA ALA A 150 -10.93 1.48 -0.27
C ALA A 150 -11.17 1.36 1.26
N GLU A 151 -12.38 1.72 1.72
CA GLU A 151 -12.85 1.63 3.11
C GLU A 151 -13.31 0.23 3.52
N ALA A 152 -13.40 -0.72 2.59
CA ALA A 152 -13.90 -2.06 2.85
C ALA A 152 -12.85 -2.91 3.59
N ALA A 153 -12.60 -2.57 4.86
CA ALA A 153 -12.20 -3.58 5.84
C ALA A 153 -13.45 -4.35 6.24
N ASP A 154 -13.98 -5.13 5.31
CA ASP A 154 -14.90 -6.22 5.62
C ASP A 154 -14.15 -7.13 6.59
N GLY A 155 -14.76 -7.44 7.73
CA GLY A 155 -14.05 -7.85 8.95
C GLY A 155 -13.00 -8.96 8.76
N ALA A 156 -12.02 -8.96 9.66
CA ALA A 156 -10.85 -9.83 9.57
C ALA A 156 -11.26 -11.30 9.36
N GLU A 157 -10.54 -12.01 8.49
CA GLU A 157 -10.71 -13.45 8.36
C GLU A 157 -10.15 -14.14 9.60
N LEU A 158 -11.01 -14.90 10.25
CA LEU A 158 -10.67 -15.81 11.34
C LEU A 158 -10.50 -17.23 10.76
N PRO A 159 -9.69 -18.08 11.42
CA PRO A 159 -9.58 -19.49 11.09
C PRO A 159 -10.95 -20.17 10.86
N GLY A 160 -11.00 -21.06 9.88
CA GLY A 160 -12.24 -21.73 9.47
C GLY A 160 -13.11 -20.93 8.47
N GLY A 161 -12.55 -19.88 7.84
CA GLY A 161 -13.27 -19.07 6.84
C GLY A 161 -14.33 -18.15 7.45
N ILE A 162 -14.25 -17.93 8.77
CA ILE A 162 -15.22 -17.12 9.52
C ILE A 162 -14.82 -15.66 9.40
N ARG A 163 -15.78 -14.78 9.12
CA ARG A 163 -15.55 -13.33 9.18
C ARG A 163 -15.81 -12.80 10.58
N ALA A 164 -14.83 -12.06 11.12
CA ALA A 164 -15.02 -11.27 12.32
C ALA A 164 -16.03 -10.14 12.05
N THR A 165 -16.79 -9.76 13.06
CA THR A 165 -17.58 -8.54 13.01
C THR A 165 -16.66 -7.32 13.09
N ARG A 166 -17.19 -6.14 12.76
CA ARG A 166 -16.47 -4.87 12.93
C ARG A 166 -16.04 -4.63 14.38
N ALA A 167 -16.90 -4.98 15.34
CA ALA A 167 -16.60 -4.87 16.77
C ALA A 167 -15.46 -5.82 17.18
N GLU A 168 -15.54 -7.09 16.80
CA GLU A 168 -14.49 -8.08 17.09
C GLU A 168 -13.14 -7.70 16.46
N THR A 169 -13.16 -7.19 15.23
CA THR A 169 -11.95 -6.70 14.56
C THR A 169 -11.36 -5.50 15.31
N LYS A 170 -12.21 -4.58 15.78
CA LYS A 170 -11.77 -3.44 16.59
C LYS A 170 -11.15 -3.91 17.90
N ASP A 171 -11.80 -4.83 18.61
CA ASP A 171 -11.32 -5.35 19.89
C ASP A 171 -9.95 -6.03 19.74
N LEU A 172 -9.77 -6.82 18.67
CA LEU A 172 -8.48 -7.41 18.34
C LEU A 172 -7.40 -6.33 18.13
N LEU A 173 -7.69 -5.34 17.27
CA LEU A 173 -6.75 -4.25 16.99
C LEU A 173 -6.38 -3.46 18.25
N ASP A 174 -7.35 -3.17 19.12
CA ASP A 174 -7.13 -2.39 20.34
C ASP A 174 -6.26 -3.14 21.36
N HIS A 175 -6.41 -4.47 21.48
CA HIS A 175 -5.57 -5.27 22.36
C HIS A 175 -4.12 -5.35 21.85
N PHE A 176 -3.92 -5.67 20.57
CA PHE A 176 -2.57 -5.70 19.97
C PHE A 176 -1.91 -4.32 20.04
N SER A 177 -2.64 -3.25 19.76
CA SER A 177 -2.10 -1.89 19.80
C SER A 177 -1.66 -1.51 21.21
N ARG A 178 -2.50 -1.75 22.23
CA ARG A 178 -2.16 -1.48 23.64
C ARG A 178 -0.92 -2.26 24.09
N TRP A 179 -0.86 -3.54 23.76
CA TRP A 179 0.28 -4.40 24.08
C TRP A 179 1.58 -3.91 23.43
N MET A 180 1.54 -3.57 22.14
CA MET A 180 2.74 -3.15 21.41
C MET A 180 3.31 -1.82 21.91
N ILE A 181 2.47 -0.93 22.46
CA ILE A 181 2.92 0.36 23.00
C ILE A 181 3.20 0.33 24.51
N ASP A 182 3.00 -0.81 25.17
CA ASP A 182 3.19 -0.92 26.61
C ASP A 182 4.69 -0.81 26.97
N GLY A 183 5.04 0.33 27.58
CA GLY A 183 6.41 0.61 28.00
C GLY A 183 6.87 -0.18 29.22
N GLN A 184 5.98 -0.91 29.90
CA GLN A 184 6.34 -1.77 31.03
C GLN A 184 7.11 -3.03 30.59
N HIS A 185 6.97 -3.42 29.32
CA HIS A 185 7.61 -4.60 28.76
C HIS A 185 8.71 -4.23 27.76
N GLU A 186 9.82 -4.97 27.79
CA GLU A 186 10.86 -4.84 26.78
C GLU A 186 10.32 -5.11 25.37
N LEU A 187 10.96 -4.54 24.34
CA LEU A 187 10.52 -4.74 22.95
C LEU A 187 10.46 -6.24 22.59
N ARG A 188 11.44 -7.01 23.07
CA ARG A 188 11.49 -8.45 22.85
C ARG A 188 10.25 -9.15 23.39
N SER A 189 9.94 -8.97 24.67
CA SER A 189 8.77 -9.56 25.32
C SER A 189 7.48 -9.16 24.64
N ARG A 190 7.36 -7.91 24.17
CA ARG A 190 6.19 -7.46 23.38
C ARG A 190 6.06 -8.22 22.07
N LEU A 191 7.14 -8.41 21.32
CA LEU A 191 7.11 -9.13 20.06
C LEU A 191 6.81 -10.62 20.28
N GLU A 192 7.44 -11.25 21.27
CA GLU A 192 7.24 -12.67 21.58
C GLU A 192 5.83 -12.93 22.11
N GLY A 193 5.33 -12.09 23.03
CA GLY A 193 3.96 -12.16 23.52
C GLY A 193 2.92 -11.95 22.40
N ALA A 194 3.12 -10.98 21.51
CA ALA A 194 2.24 -10.77 20.36
C ALA A 194 2.22 -11.99 19.42
N ALA A 195 3.38 -12.59 19.17
CA ALA A 195 3.50 -13.80 18.37
C ALA A 195 2.83 -15.01 19.02
N TRP A 196 2.95 -15.15 20.35
CA TRP A 196 2.28 -16.20 21.12
C TRP A 196 0.76 -16.03 21.06
N VAL A 197 0.23 -14.81 21.29
CA VAL A 197 -1.21 -14.52 21.18
C VAL A 197 -1.71 -14.86 19.77
N ALA A 198 -0.98 -14.45 18.73
CA ALA A 198 -1.35 -14.75 17.34
C ALA A 198 -1.43 -16.26 17.08
N GLN A 199 -0.50 -17.05 17.63
CA GLN A 199 -0.53 -18.52 17.54
C GLN A 199 -1.73 -19.12 18.28
N MET A 200 -2.04 -18.63 19.48
CA MET A 200 -3.20 -19.08 20.24
C MET A 200 -4.52 -18.78 19.52
N LEU A 201 -4.63 -17.57 18.95
CA LEU A 201 -5.78 -17.21 18.12
C LEU A 201 -5.85 -18.08 16.87
N PHE A 202 -4.74 -18.37 16.21
CA PHE A 202 -4.73 -19.25 15.03
C PHE A 202 -5.19 -20.68 15.36
N ALA A 203 -4.84 -21.19 16.55
CA ALA A 203 -5.25 -22.51 17.03
C ALA A 203 -6.69 -22.54 17.60
N ALA A 204 -7.29 -21.40 17.88
CA ALA A 204 -8.61 -21.30 18.49
C ALA A 204 -9.74 -21.66 17.51
N ARG A 205 -10.85 -22.20 18.05
CA ARG A 205 -12.09 -22.47 17.30
C ARG A 205 -13.12 -21.37 17.54
N PHE A 206 -13.27 -20.47 16.57
CA PHE A 206 -14.14 -19.29 16.70
C PHE A 206 -15.63 -19.57 16.49
N GLU A 207 -16.03 -20.78 16.11
CA GLU A 207 -17.44 -21.16 15.94
C GLU A 207 -18.29 -20.87 17.19
N LYS A 208 -17.69 -21.02 18.37
CA LYS A 208 -18.34 -20.81 19.68
C LYS A 208 -17.80 -19.62 20.46
N VAL A 209 -16.64 -19.07 20.09
CA VAL A 209 -15.96 -17.98 20.81
C VAL A 209 -16.10 -16.70 20.00
N ARG A 210 -17.19 -15.97 20.24
CA ARG A 210 -17.60 -14.77 19.50
C ARG A 210 -18.09 -13.67 20.44
N GLY A 211 -18.11 -12.43 19.95
CA GLY A 211 -18.57 -11.26 20.70
C GLY A 211 -17.86 -11.13 22.05
N GLN A 212 -18.64 -11.05 23.14
CA GLN A 212 -18.09 -10.92 24.49
C GLN A 212 -17.09 -12.03 24.86
N ARG A 213 -17.33 -13.29 24.45
CA ARG A 213 -16.41 -14.40 24.74
C ARG A 213 -15.05 -14.23 24.05
N LEU A 214 -15.04 -13.60 22.87
CA LEU A 214 -13.80 -13.26 22.19
C LEU A 214 -13.07 -12.15 22.93
N ALA A 215 -13.78 -11.11 23.39
CA ALA A 215 -13.18 -10.03 24.18
C ALA A 215 -12.56 -10.54 25.50
N GLU A 216 -13.25 -11.45 26.18
CA GLU A 216 -12.75 -12.14 27.39
C GLU A 216 -11.50 -12.97 27.07
N LEU A 217 -11.52 -13.76 25.98
CA LEU A 217 -10.36 -14.52 25.53
C LEU A 217 -9.16 -13.61 25.25
N LEU A 218 -9.37 -12.52 24.50
CA LEU A 218 -8.30 -11.56 24.19
C LEU A 218 -7.71 -10.97 25.47
N THR A 219 -8.55 -10.59 26.43
CA THR A 219 -8.10 -10.07 27.73
C THR A 219 -7.21 -11.08 28.44
N LEU A 220 -7.65 -12.34 28.53
CA LEU A 220 -6.90 -13.42 29.19
C LEU A 220 -5.57 -13.71 28.48
N LEU A 221 -5.56 -13.77 27.16
CA LEU A 221 -4.33 -14.01 26.40
C LEU A 221 -3.31 -12.88 26.63
N PHE A 222 -3.72 -11.61 26.51
CA PHE A 222 -2.79 -10.49 26.69
C PHE A 222 -2.32 -10.33 28.14
N GLN A 223 -3.13 -10.70 29.14
CA GLN A 223 -2.70 -10.71 30.55
C GLN A 223 -1.56 -11.69 30.84
N ASN A 224 -1.53 -12.82 30.13
CA ASN A 224 -0.53 -13.87 30.33
C ASN A 224 0.59 -13.86 29.26
N ALA A 225 0.52 -12.94 28.29
CA ALA A 225 1.40 -12.97 27.12
C ALA A 225 2.89 -12.84 27.48
N ALA A 226 3.25 -12.04 28.48
CA ALA A 226 4.64 -11.92 28.94
C ALA A 226 5.15 -13.24 29.54
N ASP A 227 4.38 -13.80 30.47
CA ASP A 227 4.78 -14.97 31.25
C ASP A 227 4.87 -16.21 30.36
N GLU A 228 3.84 -16.46 29.56
CA GLU A 228 3.76 -17.62 28.66
C GLU A 228 4.81 -17.57 27.55
N SER A 229 5.10 -16.37 27.00
CA SER A 229 6.15 -16.24 25.98
C SER A 229 7.55 -16.41 26.56
N SER A 230 7.77 -16.02 27.83
CA SER A 230 9.05 -16.24 28.52
C SER A 230 9.28 -17.69 28.94
N ALA A 231 8.19 -18.42 29.24
CA ALA A 231 8.22 -19.82 29.62
C ALA A 231 8.43 -20.76 28.41
N ALA A 232 8.11 -20.29 27.20
CA ALA A 232 8.38 -21.02 25.98
C ALA A 232 9.89 -21.17 25.79
N ALA A 233 10.39 -22.41 25.78
CA ALA A 233 11.80 -22.68 25.59
C ALA A 233 12.31 -22.04 24.29
N GLU A 234 13.37 -21.21 24.40
CA GLU A 234 14.05 -20.63 23.25
C GLU A 234 14.57 -21.74 22.36
N THR A 235 13.81 -22.07 21.32
CA THR A 235 14.23 -23.05 20.34
C THR A 235 15.09 -22.34 19.32
N ALA A 236 16.34 -22.77 19.13
CA ALA A 236 17.21 -22.18 18.13
C ALA A 236 16.51 -22.21 16.75
N PRO A 237 16.55 -21.11 15.98
CA PRO A 237 15.89 -21.05 14.68
C PRO A 237 16.52 -22.08 13.74
N SER A 238 15.68 -22.83 13.03
CA SER A 238 16.13 -23.77 12.00
C SER A 238 16.88 -23.05 10.87
N PRO A 239 17.73 -23.76 10.09
CA PRO A 239 18.39 -23.20 8.92
C PRO A 239 17.42 -22.56 7.92
N ARG A 240 16.22 -23.14 7.75
CA ARG A 240 15.15 -22.61 6.89
C ARG A 240 14.59 -21.29 7.43
N GLN A 241 14.31 -21.21 8.73
CA GLN A 241 13.85 -19.95 9.36
C GLN A 241 14.92 -18.86 9.24
N CYS A 242 16.19 -19.19 9.43
CA CYS A 242 17.30 -18.25 9.20
C CYS A 242 17.37 -17.79 7.73
N ALA A 243 17.20 -18.70 6.77
CA ALA A 243 17.19 -18.36 5.36
C ALA A 243 16.00 -17.46 4.99
N MET A 244 14.80 -17.77 5.48
CA MET A 244 13.61 -16.94 5.27
C MET A 244 13.76 -15.55 5.89
N LEU A 245 14.28 -15.46 7.12
CA LEU A 245 14.57 -14.16 7.74
C LEU A 245 15.55 -13.35 6.89
N ARG A 246 16.64 -13.97 6.42
CA ARG A 246 17.60 -13.30 5.53
C ARG A 246 16.96 -12.84 4.22
N GLN A 247 16.08 -13.65 3.63
CA GLN A 247 15.35 -13.27 2.42
C GLN A 247 14.39 -12.11 2.66
N ILE A 248 13.67 -12.10 3.79
CA ILE A 248 12.77 -11.00 4.17
C ILE A 248 13.59 -9.72 4.41
N VAL A 249 14.68 -9.81 5.17
CA VAL A 249 15.59 -8.68 5.41
C VAL A 249 16.18 -8.20 4.08
N PHE A 250 16.63 -9.10 3.21
CA PHE A 250 17.14 -8.75 1.89
C PHE A 250 16.07 -8.04 1.05
N ALA A 251 14.86 -8.57 0.95
CA ALA A 251 13.77 -7.92 0.24
C ALA A 251 13.46 -6.52 0.82
N HIS A 252 13.62 -6.32 2.14
CA HIS A 252 13.39 -5.04 2.78
C HIS A 252 14.57 -4.06 2.65
N VAL A 253 15.81 -4.55 2.51
CA VAL A 253 17.05 -3.76 2.48
C VAL A 253 17.60 -3.54 1.06
N GLU A 254 17.33 -4.44 0.11
CA GLU A 254 17.71 -4.28 -1.30
C GLU A 254 17.17 -2.98 -1.89
N HIS A 255 15.98 -2.57 -1.44
CA HIS A 255 15.36 -1.26 -1.73
C HIS A 255 16.13 -0.04 -1.15
N GLY A 256 17.18 -0.24 -0.34
CA GLY A 256 17.92 0.84 0.30
C GLY A 256 19.32 1.10 -0.25
N GLU A 257 19.97 0.10 -0.85
CA GLU A 257 21.42 0.17 -1.11
C GLU A 257 21.87 -0.12 -2.56
N ARG A 258 21.04 -0.70 -3.43
CA ARG A 258 21.55 -1.27 -4.69
C ARG A 258 21.65 -0.35 -5.92
N ARG A 259 21.38 0.94 -5.83
CA ARG A 259 21.64 1.85 -6.99
C ARG A 259 22.31 3.15 -6.58
N ARG A 260 23.59 3.05 -6.18
CA ARG A 260 24.53 4.15 -6.40
C ARG A 260 24.64 4.41 -7.92
N PRO A 261 24.73 5.67 -8.38
CA PRO A 261 24.82 5.96 -9.80
C PRO A 261 26.15 5.40 -10.33
N GLY A 262 26.10 4.37 -11.19
CA GLY A 262 27.29 3.79 -11.81
C GLY A 262 27.18 2.33 -12.26
N GLY A 263 26.16 1.57 -11.84
CA GLY A 263 25.95 0.18 -12.30
C GLY A 263 24.85 0.11 -13.36
N SER A 264 25.23 0.19 -14.64
CA SER A 264 24.33 -0.02 -15.77
C SER A 264 24.00 -1.51 -15.91
N GLU A 265 22.81 -1.91 -15.46
CA GLU A 265 22.12 -3.04 -16.08
C GLU A 265 20.62 -2.73 -16.10
N PRO A 266 20.05 -2.42 -17.28
CA PRO A 266 18.62 -2.17 -17.41
C PRO A 266 17.87 -3.47 -17.15
N LEU A 267 16.78 -3.37 -16.37
CA LEU A 267 15.75 -4.41 -16.39
C LEU A 267 15.19 -4.43 -17.81
N HIS A 268 15.58 -5.44 -18.59
CA HIS A 268 14.92 -5.76 -19.84
C HIS A 268 13.51 -6.22 -19.51
N ILE A 269 12.56 -5.28 -19.55
CA ILE A 269 11.15 -5.60 -19.71
C ILE A 269 11.05 -6.17 -21.12
N GLY A 270 10.78 -7.47 -21.22
CA GLY A 270 10.65 -8.19 -22.46
C GLY A 270 9.77 -7.42 -23.43
N ARG A 271 10.32 -7.15 -24.61
CA ARG A 271 9.64 -6.54 -25.73
C ARG A 271 8.74 -7.63 -26.32
N GLU A 272 7.53 -7.77 -25.80
CA GLU A 272 6.49 -8.55 -26.48
C GLU A 272 5.87 -7.70 -27.59
N ASP A 273 5.65 -8.36 -28.71
CA ASP A 273 5.50 -7.80 -30.05
C ASP A 273 4.39 -6.74 -30.17
N ALA A 274 4.82 -5.51 -30.45
CA ALA A 274 3.97 -4.50 -31.07
C ALA A 274 3.79 -4.88 -32.55
N GLY A 275 2.86 -5.79 -32.84
CA GLY A 275 2.70 -6.30 -34.20
C GLY A 275 1.46 -7.15 -34.43
N ALA A 276 0.27 -6.72 -34.01
CA ALA A 276 -0.99 -7.24 -34.55
C ALA A 276 -2.22 -6.46 -34.05
N GLN A 277 -2.41 -5.19 -34.44
CA GLN A 277 -3.73 -4.55 -34.26
C GLN A 277 -4.01 -3.48 -35.32
N GLN A 278 -3.97 -3.87 -36.59
CA GLN A 278 -4.53 -3.12 -37.72
C GLN A 278 -5.11 -4.12 -38.71
N HIS A 279 -6.33 -4.59 -38.44
CA HIS A 279 -7.35 -5.01 -39.42
C HIS A 279 -8.47 -5.76 -38.70
N VAL A 280 -9.45 -5.03 -38.16
CA VAL A 280 -10.86 -5.44 -38.14
C VAL A 280 -11.69 -4.15 -38.14
N ASP A 281 -11.81 -3.54 -39.32
CA ASP A 281 -12.92 -2.63 -39.63
C ASP A 281 -14.09 -3.46 -40.21
N ASP A 282 -15.30 -2.91 -40.09
CA ASP A 282 -16.42 -3.14 -41.01
C ASP A 282 -17.20 -4.47 -40.97
N LYS A 283 -17.81 -4.83 -39.82
CA LYS A 283 -18.90 -5.83 -39.85
C LYS A 283 -20.08 -5.64 -38.88
N GLU A 284 -20.39 -4.41 -38.49
CA GLU A 284 -21.64 -4.09 -37.79
C GLU A 284 -22.35 -2.89 -38.44
N GLN A 285 -22.78 -3.07 -39.69
CA GLN A 285 -23.79 -2.21 -40.32
C GLN A 285 -24.33 -2.89 -41.57
N ARG A 286 -25.33 -3.76 -41.39
CA ARG A 286 -26.39 -4.12 -42.35
C ARG A 286 -27.13 -5.32 -41.77
N ASP A 287 -28.24 -5.05 -41.10
CA ASP A 287 -29.40 -5.94 -41.10
C ASP A 287 -30.62 -5.09 -40.74
N GLY A 288 -31.30 -4.62 -41.80
CA GLY A 288 -32.68 -4.15 -41.77
C GLY A 288 -33.53 -5.16 -42.54
N PRO A 289 -34.80 -5.40 -42.16
CA PRO A 289 -35.57 -6.54 -42.60
C PRO A 289 -36.22 -6.27 -43.95
N ASP A 290 -36.35 -7.30 -44.81
CA ASP A 290 -37.35 -7.24 -45.87
C ASP A 290 -37.99 -8.58 -46.21
N VAL A 291 -39.25 -8.44 -46.61
CA VAL A 291 -40.35 -9.40 -46.52
C VAL A 291 -40.59 -10.08 -47.88
N HIS A 292 -41.21 -11.26 -47.84
CA HIS A 292 -41.91 -11.97 -48.93
C HIS A 292 -41.09 -12.58 -50.09
N ALA A 293 -41.22 -13.91 -50.26
CA ALA A 293 -42.10 -14.48 -51.29
C ALA A 293 -42.14 -16.02 -51.21
N SER A 294 -43.35 -16.56 -51.12
CA SER A 294 -43.70 -17.95 -51.49
C SER A 294 -43.44 -18.16 -52.99
N PRO A 295 -43.26 -19.39 -53.52
CA PRO A 295 -44.47 -20.17 -53.88
C PRO A 295 -44.35 -21.71 -53.94
N ARG A 296 -45.54 -22.35 -53.90
CA ARG A 296 -45.96 -23.64 -54.52
C ARG A 296 -45.27 -24.91 -53.96
N SER A 297 -45.98 -25.92 -53.47
CA SER A 297 -47.26 -26.51 -53.91
C SER A 297 -48.02 -27.09 -52.71
#